data_AF-A0A919NYU0-F1
#
_entry.id   AF-A0A919NYU0-F1
#
_cell.length_a   1.000
_cell.length_b   1.000
_cell.length_c   1.000
_cell.angle_alpha   90.00
_cell.angle_beta   90.00
_cell.angle_gamma   90.00
#
_symmetry.space_group_name_H-M   'P 1'
#
loop_
_entity.id
_entity.type
_entity.pdbx_description
1 polymer ?
#
loop_
_entity_poly.entity_id
_entity_poly.type
_entity_poly.pdbx_seq_one_letter_code
_entity_poly.pdbx_strand_id
1 'polypeptide(L)'
;MRRTPAVVVVLLALVGVLGVVVVVNNLPSDIKLPSLGPECTVKADGEVTLDSVQMANAATITAVGIRRGMPERAVVIALATALQESKLENLDDGDRDSVGLFQQRPSQGWGTVEKIKDPRYAADKFYTALKKVKGYQKMRVTDAAQKVQRSAYPNAYEKWADESAVLARALTGRATGAVACTVSGSPVLRGAAAATALLQNLKLDWGKGLAKTPAAAQAAGLTVAVSDASTGWRYAHWLVSHASATGLERVRFADLEWHAPDGKWQKVTADGGADERQVIAQVFS
;
A
#
# COMPACT_ATOMS: atom_id res chain seq x y z
N MET A 1 41.97 4.95 38.72
CA MET A 1 41.71 3.73 37.92
C MET A 1 40.63 4.02 36.88
N ARG A 2 40.86 3.58 35.63
CA ARG A 2 39.91 3.35 34.50
C ARG A 2 39.06 4.54 33.98
N ARG A 3 39.64 5.37 33.09
CA ARG A 3 38.89 6.19 32.09
C ARG A 3 39.18 5.81 30.63
N THR A 4 39.91 4.72 30.41
CA THR A 4 40.39 4.28 29.09
C THR A 4 39.40 3.55 28.17
N PRO A 5 38.32 2.87 28.62
CA PRO A 5 37.49 2.10 27.68
C PRO A 5 36.55 2.99 26.85
N ALA A 6 36.04 4.09 27.40
CA ALA A 6 35.09 4.96 26.71
C ALA A 6 35.75 5.74 25.55
N VAL A 7 36.98 6.22 25.74
CA VAL A 7 37.72 6.98 24.71
C VAL A 7 38.07 6.08 23.52
N VAL A 8 38.46 4.83 23.78
CA VAL A 8 38.78 3.86 22.72
C VAL A 8 37.52 3.48 21.92
N VAL A 9 36.38 3.28 22.58
CA VAL A 9 35.11 2.98 21.90
C VAL A 9 34.64 4.15 21.04
N VAL A 10 34.75 5.39 21.53
CA VAL A 10 34.38 6.59 20.75
C VAL A 10 35.31 6.78 19.55
N LEU A 11 36.62 6.56 19.71
CA LEU A 11 37.57 6.64 18.60
C LEU A 11 37.32 5.55 17.55
N LEU A 12 37.03 4.32 17.96
CA LEU A 12 36.68 3.24 17.02
C LEU A 12 35.37 3.52 16.28
N ALA A 13 34.36 4.08 16.95
CA ALA A 13 33.12 4.50 16.33
C ALA A 13 33.36 5.64 15.31
N LEU A 14 34.19 6.63 15.66
CA LEU A 14 34.54 7.73 14.75
C LEU A 14 35.33 7.25 13.54
N VAL A 15 36.28 6.32 13.72
CA VAL A 15 37.02 5.70 12.61
C VAL A 15 36.10 4.86 11.73
N GLY A 16 35.14 4.14 12.32
CA GLY A 16 34.10 3.41 11.59
C GLY A 16 33.22 4.34 10.76
N VAL A 17 32.73 5.43 11.34
CA VAL A 17 31.92 6.44 10.64
C VAL A 17 32.72 7.11 9.53
N LEU A 18 33.98 7.50 9.81
CA LEU A 18 34.84 8.11 8.81
C LEU A 18 35.16 7.15 7.67
N GLY A 19 35.39 5.87 7.97
CA GLY A 19 35.57 4.80 6.98
C GLY A 19 34.34 4.64 6.08
N VAL A 20 33.14 4.64 6.66
CA VAL A 20 31.88 4.60 5.88
C VAL A 20 31.74 5.84 4.99
N VAL A 21 32.02 7.04 5.51
CA VAL A 21 31.95 8.29 4.72
C VAL A 21 32.95 8.29 3.57
N VAL A 22 34.20 7.86 3.80
CA VAL A 22 35.22 7.77 2.76
C VAL A 22 34.83 6.74 1.71
N VAL A 23 34.31 5.58 2.10
CA VAL A 23 33.82 4.57 1.15
C VAL A 23 32.68 5.15 0.32
N VAL A 24 31.65 5.71 0.95
CA VAL A 24 30.48 6.29 0.25
C VAL A 24 30.89 7.41 -0.73
N ASN A 25 31.83 8.27 -0.34
CA ASN A 25 32.30 9.37 -1.20
C ASN A 25 33.25 8.94 -2.33
N ASN A 26 33.83 7.73 -2.27
CA ASN A 26 34.72 7.19 -3.31
C ASN A 26 34.09 6.06 -4.13
N LEU A 27 32.82 5.72 -3.90
CA LEU A 27 32.09 4.81 -4.77
C LEU A 27 31.88 5.49 -6.14
N PRO A 28 32.07 4.76 -7.27
CA PRO A 28 31.62 5.22 -8.58
C PRO A 28 30.17 5.68 -8.50
N SER A 29 29.84 6.80 -9.15
CA SER A 29 28.49 7.38 -9.18
C SER A 29 27.40 6.43 -9.74
N ASP A 30 27.81 5.29 -10.31
CA ASP A 30 26.93 4.25 -10.84
C ASP A 30 26.55 3.18 -9.79
N ILE A 31 27.19 3.17 -8.62
CA ILE A 31 26.80 2.30 -7.51
C ILE A 31 25.62 2.95 -6.77
N LYS A 32 24.41 2.66 -7.26
CA LYS A 32 23.18 2.94 -6.51
C LYS A 32 23.14 2.01 -5.30
N LEU A 33 23.47 2.53 -4.13
CA LEU A 33 23.15 1.88 -2.87
C LEU A 33 21.64 1.59 -2.87
N PRO A 34 21.19 0.40 -2.44
CA PRO A 34 19.76 0.16 -2.27
C PRO A 34 19.22 1.24 -1.33
N SER A 35 18.07 1.83 -1.68
CA SER A 35 17.35 2.73 -0.79
C SER A 35 16.94 1.94 0.45
N LEU A 36 17.67 2.08 1.56
CA LEU A 36 17.42 1.38 2.82
C LEU A 36 16.34 2.08 3.68
N GLY A 37 15.37 2.72 3.05
CA GLY A 37 14.25 3.42 3.69
C GLY A 37 12.90 2.89 3.22
N PRO A 38 11.81 3.15 3.96
CA PRO A 38 10.47 2.76 3.54
C PRO A 38 10.16 3.39 2.18
N GLU A 39 9.76 2.55 1.23
CA GLU A 39 9.49 2.98 -0.14
C GLU A 39 8.23 3.84 -0.21
N CYS A 40 7.26 3.61 0.69
CA CYS A 40 5.99 4.32 0.71
C CYS A 40 5.75 5.02 2.05
N THR A 41 5.29 6.27 1.99
CA THR A 41 4.80 7.03 3.14
C THR A 41 3.36 7.46 2.91
N VAL A 42 2.51 7.25 3.92
CA VAL A 42 1.10 7.65 3.94
C VAL A 42 0.92 8.74 4.98
N LYS A 43 0.50 9.94 4.56
CA LYS A 43 0.25 11.10 5.43
C LYS A 43 -1.20 11.55 5.33
N ALA A 44 -1.97 11.28 6.39
CA ALA A 44 -3.34 11.75 6.51
C ALA A 44 -3.53 12.52 7.85
N ASP A 45 -4.22 11.94 8.82
CA ASP A 45 -4.31 12.40 10.21
C ASP A 45 -3.19 11.84 11.11
N GLY A 46 -2.25 11.12 10.49
CA GLY A 46 -1.01 10.61 11.05
C GLY A 46 -0.08 10.21 9.92
N GLU A 47 1.02 9.54 10.26
CA GLU A 47 2.01 9.07 9.30
C GLU A 47 2.26 7.57 9.47
N VAL A 48 2.23 6.83 8.36
CA VAL A 48 2.56 5.40 8.31
C VAL A 48 3.54 5.17 7.17
N THR A 49 4.59 4.41 7.44
CA THR A 49 5.61 4.04 6.45
C THR A 49 5.55 2.54 6.18
N LEU A 50 5.55 2.16 4.91
CA LEU A 50 5.45 0.77 4.45
C LEU A 50 6.46 0.54 3.31
N ASP A 51 6.87 -0.71 3.11
CA ASP A 51 7.47 -1.08 1.83
C ASP A 51 6.41 -1.14 0.70
N SER A 52 6.85 -1.28 -0.55
CA SER A 52 5.93 -1.30 -1.69
C SER A 52 4.98 -2.51 -1.72
N VAL A 53 5.39 -3.67 -1.17
CA VAL A 53 4.55 -4.88 -1.13
C VAL A 53 3.44 -4.71 -0.08
N GLN A 54 3.79 -4.25 1.12
CA GLN A 54 2.86 -3.93 2.18
C GLN A 54 1.86 -2.87 1.75
N MET A 55 2.32 -1.81 1.07
CA MET A 55 1.46 -0.74 0.56
C MET A 55 0.49 -1.25 -0.53
N ALA A 56 0.95 -2.07 -1.48
CA ALA A 56 0.11 -2.68 -2.50
C ALA A 56 -0.96 -3.59 -1.89
N ASN A 57 -0.60 -4.39 -0.89
CA ASN A 57 -1.54 -5.25 -0.17
C ASN A 57 -2.60 -4.45 0.61
N ALA A 58 -2.20 -3.38 1.31
CA ALA A 58 -3.15 -2.49 1.98
C ALA A 58 -4.12 -1.81 1.00
N ALA A 59 -3.61 -1.36 -0.15
CA ALA A 59 -4.43 -0.80 -1.22
C ALA A 59 -5.41 -1.84 -1.79
N THR A 60 -4.97 -3.09 -1.97
CA THR A 60 -5.82 -4.21 -2.43
C THR A 60 -6.93 -4.53 -1.41
N ILE A 61 -6.60 -4.66 -0.12
CA ILE A 61 -7.58 -4.89 0.97
C ILE A 61 -8.63 -3.77 0.98
N THR A 62 -8.21 -2.52 0.82
CA THR A 62 -9.11 -1.37 0.78
C THR A 62 -9.99 -1.40 -0.46
N ALA A 63 -9.42 -1.66 -1.64
CA ALA A 63 -10.15 -1.72 -2.89
C ALA A 63 -11.27 -2.77 -2.87
N VAL A 64 -10.97 -3.97 -2.37
CA VAL A 64 -11.96 -5.05 -2.20
C VAL A 64 -13.05 -4.64 -1.21
N GLY A 65 -12.69 -3.98 -0.09
CA GLY A 65 -13.65 -3.48 0.88
C GLY A 65 -14.66 -2.53 0.26
N ILE A 66 -14.17 -1.54 -0.49
CA ILE A 66 -15.06 -0.56 -1.12
C ILE A 66 -15.86 -1.18 -2.27
N ARG A 67 -15.28 -2.09 -3.07
CA ARG A 67 -16.01 -2.85 -4.10
C ARG A 67 -17.20 -3.62 -3.50
N ARG A 68 -17.07 -4.09 -2.26
CA ARG A 68 -18.14 -4.77 -1.52
C ARG A 68 -19.14 -3.83 -0.84
N GLY A 69 -18.99 -2.51 -1.00
CA GLY A 69 -19.81 -1.50 -0.35
C GLY A 69 -19.57 -1.44 1.17
N MET A 70 -18.39 -1.85 1.64
CA MET A 70 -18.06 -1.78 3.06
C MET A 70 -17.72 -0.34 3.46
N PRO A 71 -18.14 0.12 4.65
CA PRO A 71 -17.77 1.43 5.15
C PRO A 71 -16.27 1.47 5.50
N GLU A 72 -15.68 2.66 5.60
CA GLU A 72 -14.27 2.80 5.99
C GLU A 72 -13.95 2.10 7.32
N ARG A 73 -14.88 2.10 8.29
CA ARG A 73 -14.68 1.41 9.56
C ARG A 73 -14.34 -0.08 9.36
N ALA A 74 -14.91 -0.73 8.34
CA ALA A 74 -14.58 -2.11 8.00
C ALA A 74 -13.17 -2.23 7.41
N VAL A 75 -12.74 -1.25 6.60
CA VAL A 75 -11.38 -1.18 6.06
C VAL A 75 -10.36 -1.04 7.18
N VAL A 76 -10.62 -0.17 8.18
CA VAL A 76 -9.78 -0.05 9.38
C VAL A 76 -9.63 -1.40 10.09
N ILE A 77 -10.74 -2.12 10.30
CA ILE A 77 -10.72 -3.43 10.96
C ILE A 77 -9.93 -4.45 10.12
N ALA A 78 -10.09 -4.46 8.80
CA ALA A 78 -9.37 -5.38 7.91
C ALA A 78 -7.86 -5.09 7.87
N LEU A 79 -7.47 -3.83 7.74
CA LEU A 79 -6.07 -3.42 7.75
C LEU A 79 -5.41 -3.72 9.10
N ALA A 80 -6.08 -3.44 10.22
CA ALA A 80 -5.56 -3.76 11.55
C ALA A 80 -5.41 -5.27 11.77
N THR A 81 -6.33 -6.04 11.20
CA THR A 81 -6.23 -7.50 11.20
C THR A 81 -5.01 -7.94 10.41
N ALA A 82 -4.88 -7.54 9.14
CA ALA A 82 -3.74 -7.96 8.31
C ALA A 82 -2.39 -7.47 8.84
N LEU A 83 -2.32 -6.27 9.45
CA LEU A 83 -1.12 -5.79 10.15
C LEU A 83 -0.76 -6.69 11.33
N GLN A 84 -1.74 -7.12 12.12
CA GLN A 84 -1.50 -8.01 13.25
C GLN A 84 -1.09 -9.42 12.80
N GLU A 85 -1.76 -9.96 11.79
CA GLU A 85 -1.57 -11.35 11.34
C GLU A 85 -0.29 -11.52 10.54
N SER A 86 0.05 -10.57 9.66
CA SER A 86 1.17 -10.74 8.72
C SER A 86 1.95 -9.48 8.42
N LYS A 87 1.71 -8.37 9.14
CA LYS A 87 2.33 -7.06 8.83
C LYS A 87 2.01 -6.59 7.40
N LEU A 88 0.84 -6.97 6.86
CA LEU A 88 0.45 -6.76 5.46
C LEU A 88 1.27 -7.54 4.42
N GLU A 89 2.02 -8.56 4.83
CA GLU A 89 2.71 -9.46 3.91
C GLU A 89 1.82 -10.66 3.54
N ASN A 90 1.93 -11.12 2.30
CA ASN A 90 1.19 -12.30 1.84
C ASN A 90 2.04 -13.56 2.04
N LEU A 91 2.09 -14.03 3.29
CA LEU A 91 3.01 -15.08 3.73
C LEU A 91 2.70 -16.45 3.11
N ASP A 92 3.76 -17.21 2.85
CA ASP A 92 3.63 -18.56 2.29
C ASP A 92 3.17 -19.60 3.30
N ASP A 93 3.43 -19.35 4.60
CA ASP A 93 3.17 -20.21 5.75
C ASP A 93 2.96 -19.39 7.05
N GLY A 94 2.80 -20.09 8.18
CA GLY A 94 2.51 -19.54 9.49
C GLY A 94 2.20 -20.61 10.55
N ASP A 95 1.42 -20.26 11.58
CA ASP A 95 0.97 -21.24 12.58
C ASP A 95 0.08 -22.34 11.98
N ARG A 96 0.53 -23.60 12.09
CA ARG A 96 -0.12 -24.79 11.52
C ARG A 96 -0.22 -24.70 9.99
N ASP A 97 -1.42 -24.49 9.45
CA ASP A 97 -1.71 -24.37 8.02
C ASP A 97 -2.19 -22.96 7.67
N SER A 98 -1.91 -21.94 8.50
CA SER A 98 -2.24 -20.56 8.16
C SER A 98 -1.34 -20.04 7.02
N VAL A 99 -1.95 -19.29 6.10
CA VAL A 99 -1.24 -18.65 4.98
C VAL A 99 -1.84 -17.28 4.68
N GLY A 100 -1.08 -16.46 3.95
CA GLY A 100 -1.53 -15.19 3.38
C GLY A 100 -1.76 -14.06 4.38
N LEU A 101 -2.38 -12.98 3.89
CA LEU A 101 -2.52 -11.68 4.59
C LEU A 101 -3.23 -11.73 5.94
N PHE A 102 -4.21 -12.63 6.08
CA PHE A 102 -5.03 -12.73 7.29
C PHE A 102 -4.69 -13.99 8.07
N GLN A 103 -3.59 -14.69 7.73
CA GLN A 103 -3.20 -15.97 8.35
C GLN A 103 -4.40 -16.95 8.48
N GLN A 104 -5.17 -17.05 7.39
CA GLN A 104 -6.37 -17.86 7.34
C GLN A 104 -5.99 -19.33 7.08
N ARG A 105 -6.76 -20.25 7.66
CA ARG A 105 -6.45 -21.69 7.62
C ARG A 105 -7.39 -22.45 6.68
N PRO A 106 -6.87 -23.19 5.67
CA PRO A 106 -7.67 -24.10 4.87
C PRO A 106 -8.49 -25.09 5.70
N SER A 107 -7.87 -25.67 6.73
CA SER A 107 -8.52 -26.61 7.66
C SER A 107 -9.72 -26.03 8.44
N GLN A 108 -9.85 -24.70 8.49
CA GLN A 108 -10.98 -24.00 9.12
C GLN A 108 -12.03 -23.50 8.11
N GLY A 109 -11.92 -23.89 6.84
CA GLY A 109 -12.92 -23.60 5.80
C GLY A 109 -12.79 -22.21 5.16
N TRP A 110 -11.64 -21.54 5.32
CA TRP A 110 -11.40 -20.24 4.69
C TRP A 110 -11.22 -20.32 3.17
N GLY A 111 -10.73 -21.45 2.65
CA GLY A 111 -10.45 -21.68 1.23
C GLY A 111 -9.39 -22.76 1.02
N THR A 112 -8.95 -22.98 -0.22
CA THR A 112 -7.71 -23.73 -0.47
C THR A 112 -6.50 -22.82 -0.26
N VAL A 113 -5.30 -23.39 -0.15
CA VAL A 113 -4.06 -22.61 0.02
C VAL A 113 -3.90 -21.59 -1.11
N GLU A 114 -4.13 -22.01 -2.36
CA GLU A 114 -3.99 -21.17 -3.55
C GLU A 114 -4.97 -19.99 -3.52
N LYS A 115 -6.18 -20.22 -3.01
CA LYS A 115 -7.18 -19.15 -2.88
C LYS A 115 -6.82 -18.20 -1.75
N ILE A 116 -6.38 -18.69 -0.60
CA ILE A 116 -6.03 -17.83 0.54
C ILE A 116 -4.78 -17.00 0.24
N LYS A 117 -3.84 -17.53 -0.56
CA LYS A 117 -2.68 -16.77 -1.06
C LYS A 117 -3.04 -15.74 -2.13
N ASP A 118 -4.27 -15.65 -2.62
CA ASP A 118 -4.73 -14.50 -3.39
C ASP A 118 -5.24 -13.41 -2.42
N PRO A 119 -4.54 -12.25 -2.30
CA PRO A 119 -4.96 -11.14 -1.46
C PRO A 119 -6.43 -10.73 -1.64
N ARG A 120 -6.92 -10.78 -2.88
CA ARG A 120 -8.28 -10.35 -3.24
C ARG A 120 -9.31 -11.30 -2.65
N TYR A 121 -9.05 -12.60 -2.76
CA TYR A 121 -9.90 -13.64 -2.20
C TYR A 121 -9.88 -13.59 -0.67
N ALA A 122 -8.70 -13.50 -0.06
CA ALA A 122 -8.56 -13.46 1.39
C ALA A 122 -9.29 -12.25 2.01
N ALA A 123 -9.16 -11.06 1.40
CA ALA A 123 -9.89 -9.87 1.79
C ALA A 123 -11.41 -10.03 1.59
N ASP A 124 -11.85 -10.58 0.46
CA ASP A 124 -13.26 -10.84 0.17
C ASP A 124 -13.91 -11.76 1.21
N LYS A 125 -13.20 -12.84 1.57
CA LYS A 125 -13.58 -13.77 2.63
C LYS A 125 -13.64 -13.11 4.00
N PHE A 126 -12.63 -12.31 4.34
CA PHE A 126 -12.60 -11.55 5.59
C PHE A 126 -13.84 -10.63 5.71
N TYR A 127 -14.11 -9.81 4.69
CA TYR A 127 -15.28 -8.92 4.71
C TYR A 127 -16.61 -9.69 4.70
N THR A 128 -16.66 -10.87 4.07
CA THR A 128 -17.81 -11.77 4.14
C THR A 128 -18.09 -12.22 5.58
N ALA A 129 -17.05 -12.56 6.34
CA ALA A 129 -17.16 -12.92 7.74
C ALA A 129 -17.51 -11.70 8.61
N LEU A 130 -16.81 -10.58 8.43
CA LEU A 130 -17.05 -9.34 9.19
C LEU A 130 -18.48 -8.84 9.05
N LYS A 131 -19.08 -8.92 7.86
CA LYS A 131 -20.47 -8.51 7.62
C LYS A 131 -21.50 -9.32 8.44
N LYS A 132 -21.14 -10.53 8.89
CA LYS A 132 -21.98 -11.36 9.77
C LYS A 132 -21.87 -10.97 11.25
N VAL A 133 -20.88 -10.16 11.62
CA VAL A 133 -20.68 -9.68 13.00
C VAL A 133 -21.62 -8.50 13.28
N LYS A 134 -22.74 -8.75 13.96
CA LYS A 134 -23.71 -7.71 14.31
C LYS A 134 -23.04 -6.59 15.12
N GLY A 135 -23.21 -5.34 14.70
CA GLY A 135 -22.72 -4.18 15.42
C GLY A 135 -21.21 -3.89 15.30
N TYR A 136 -20.46 -4.60 14.44
CA TYR A 136 -19.00 -4.44 14.32
C TYR A 136 -18.55 -2.99 14.13
N GLN A 137 -19.39 -2.17 13.47
CA GLN A 137 -19.09 -0.76 13.18
C GLN A 137 -18.90 0.07 14.45
N LYS A 138 -19.55 -0.32 15.57
CA LYS A 138 -19.48 0.39 16.86
C LYS A 138 -18.55 -0.30 17.86
N MET A 139 -17.97 -1.44 17.49
CA MET A 139 -17.04 -2.17 18.34
C MET A 139 -15.65 -1.53 18.29
N ARG A 140 -14.83 -1.80 19.31
CA ARG A 140 -13.38 -1.61 19.21
C ARG A 140 -12.83 -2.44 18.04
N VAL A 141 -11.69 -2.03 17.50
CA VAL A 141 -11.09 -2.72 16.36
C VAL A 141 -10.81 -4.17 16.73
N THR A 142 -10.21 -4.37 17.91
CA THR A 142 -9.85 -5.70 18.41
C THR A 142 -11.06 -6.60 18.64
N ASP A 143 -12.16 -6.07 19.14
CA ASP A 143 -13.37 -6.86 19.38
C ASP A 143 -14.00 -7.36 18.06
N ALA A 144 -14.03 -6.50 17.04
CA ALA A 144 -14.54 -6.86 15.72
C ALA A 144 -13.62 -7.85 15.01
N ALA A 145 -12.31 -7.59 14.99
CA ALA A 145 -11.31 -8.47 14.39
C ALA A 145 -11.31 -9.85 15.06
N GLN A 146 -11.32 -9.88 16.40
CA GLN A 146 -11.35 -11.12 17.17
C GLN A 146 -12.61 -11.95 16.93
N LYS A 147 -13.78 -11.33 16.71
CA LYS A 147 -15.01 -12.06 16.34
C LYS A 147 -14.91 -12.73 14.97
N VAL A 148 -14.09 -12.20 14.06
CA VAL A 148 -13.82 -12.79 12.75
C VAL A 148 -12.75 -13.87 12.85
N GLN A 149 -11.59 -13.54 13.41
CA GLN A 149 -10.39 -14.40 13.40
C GLN A 149 -10.38 -15.47 14.49
N ARG A 150 -11.01 -15.19 15.65
CA ARG A 150 -11.03 -16.07 16.82
C ARG A 150 -9.62 -16.52 17.25
N SER A 151 -8.68 -15.58 17.35
CA SER A 151 -7.30 -15.83 17.75
C SER A 151 -7.16 -16.16 19.26
N ALA A 152 -5.98 -16.58 19.69
CA ALA A 152 -5.67 -16.74 21.12
C ALA A 152 -5.40 -15.41 21.86
N TYR A 153 -5.28 -14.28 21.14
CA TYR A 153 -4.83 -12.99 21.69
C TYR A 153 -5.86 -11.89 21.41
N PRO A 154 -6.96 -11.81 22.19
CA PRO A 154 -8.13 -11.00 21.84
C PRO A 154 -7.88 -9.48 21.79
N ASN A 155 -6.80 -8.99 22.40
CA ASN A 155 -6.45 -7.57 22.45
C ASN A 155 -5.34 -7.16 21.47
N ALA A 156 -4.76 -8.11 20.74
CA ALA A 156 -3.53 -7.87 19.96
C ALA A 156 -3.73 -6.94 18.76
N TYR A 157 -4.97 -6.79 18.28
CA TYR A 157 -5.27 -5.96 17.11
C TYR A 157 -5.36 -4.47 17.43
N GLU A 158 -5.68 -4.10 18.68
CA GLU A 158 -6.00 -2.71 19.02
C GLU A 158 -4.80 -1.77 18.79
N LYS A 159 -3.58 -2.26 18.98
CA LYS A 159 -2.35 -1.47 18.74
C LYS A 159 -2.20 -1.00 17.29
N TRP A 160 -2.88 -1.64 16.34
CA TRP A 160 -2.87 -1.27 14.92
C TRP A 160 -4.04 -0.38 14.51
N ALA A 161 -4.94 -0.03 15.45
CA ALA A 161 -6.16 0.71 15.14
C ALA A 161 -5.87 2.09 14.53
N ASP A 162 -4.92 2.83 15.11
CA ASP A 162 -4.60 4.19 14.69
C ASP A 162 -3.89 4.21 13.32
N GLU A 163 -2.86 3.39 13.14
CA GLU A 163 -2.18 3.24 11.85
C GLU A 163 -3.16 2.80 10.74
N SER A 164 -4.07 1.89 11.07
CA SER A 164 -5.10 1.43 10.12
C SER A 164 -6.12 2.51 9.79
N ALA A 165 -6.39 3.45 10.70
CA ALA A 165 -7.24 4.61 10.45
C ALA A 165 -6.56 5.58 9.47
N VAL A 166 -5.27 5.85 9.65
CA VAL A 166 -4.47 6.68 8.73
C VAL A 166 -4.48 6.08 7.32
N LEU A 167 -4.15 4.78 7.21
CA LEU A 167 -4.16 4.06 5.94
C LEU A 167 -5.54 4.07 5.29
N ALA A 168 -6.60 3.76 6.05
CA ALA A 168 -7.95 3.71 5.52
C ALA A 168 -8.40 5.09 5.03
N ARG A 169 -8.14 6.17 5.78
CA ARG A 169 -8.48 7.54 5.40
C ARG A 169 -7.81 7.94 4.08
N ALA A 170 -6.55 7.60 3.91
CA ALA A 170 -5.84 7.86 2.66
C ALA A 170 -6.40 7.02 1.50
N LEU A 171 -6.50 5.70 1.67
CA LEU A 171 -6.85 4.76 0.60
C LEU A 171 -8.34 4.80 0.21
N THR A 172 -9.22 5.33 1.06
CA THR A 172 -10.61 5.62 0.70
C THR A 172 -10.79 6.98 0.00
N GLY A 173 -9.70 7.74 -0.17
CA GLY A 173 -9.72 9.03 -0.86
C GLY A 173 -10.25 10.19 -0.01
N ARG A 174 -10.14 10.09 1.32
CA ARG A 174 -10.52 11.17 2.25
C ARG A 174 -9.37 12.11 2.65
N ALA A 175 -8.20 11.90 2.06
CA ALA A 175 -7.06 12.79 2.14
C ALA A 175 -6.48 13.02 0.74
N THR A 176 -5.95 14.20 0.48
CA THR A 176 -5.41 14.62 -0.82
C THR A 176 -3.91 14.33 -0.88
N GLY A 177 -3.43 13.66 -1.93
CA GLY A 177 -2.00 13.40 -2.14
C GLY A 177 -1.33 12.63 -0.98
N ALA A 178 -2.10 11.85 -0.24
CA ALA A 178 -1.70 11.27 1.03
C ALA A 178 -0.77 10.07 0.87
N VAL A 179 -0.84 9.34 -0.24
CA VAL A 179 0.01 8.17 -0.51
C VAL A 179 1.13 8.55 -1.46
N ALA A 180 2.38 8.44 -1.00
CA ALA A 180 3.57 8.78 -1.75
C ALA A 180 4.56 7.61 -1.69
N CYS A 181 4.85 6.98 -2.83
CA CYS A 181 5.83 5.91 -2.94
C CYS A 181 7.01 6.35 -3.79
N THR A 182 8.22 5.85 -3.53
CA THR A 182 9.40 6.04 -4.38
C THR A 182 9.66 4.73 -5.11
N VAL A 183 9.82 4.78 -6.43
CA VAL A 183 10.19 3.61 -7.24
C VAL A 183 11.63 3.78 -7.69
N SER A 184 12.50 2.90 -7.19
CA SER A 184 13.92 2.90 -7.52
C SER A 184 14.22 1.87 -8.61
N GLY A 185 15.18 2.20 -9.47
CA GLY A 185 15.68 1.29 -10.49
C GLY A 185 14.85 1.25 -11.76
N SER A 186 15.12 0.24 -12.59
CA SER A 186 14.46 0.03 -13.87
C SER A 186 13.28 -0.94 -13.69
N PRO A 187 12.03 -0.53 -13.97
CA PRO A 187 10.90 -1.44 -13.83
C PRO A 187 10.98 -2.56 -14.87
N VAL A 188 10.52 -3.75 -14.47
CA VAL A 188 10.48 -4.96 -15.29
C VAL A 188 9.44 -4.83 -16.41
N LEU A 189 8.27 -4.26 -16.10
CA LEU A 189 7.20 -3.98 -17.07
C LEU A 189 7.30 -2.54 -17.58
N ARG A 190 7.14 -2.35 -18.90
CA ARG A 190 7.14 -1.05 -19.58
C ARG A 190 6.14 -1.00 -20.73
N GLY A 191 5.87 0.20 -21.23
CA GLY A 191 5.03 0.49 -22.39
C GLY A 191 3.68 -0.24 -22.35
N ALA A 192 3.29 -0.85 -23.47
CA ALA A 192 2.00 -1.52 -23.60
C ALA A 192 1.78 -2.68 -22.61
N ALA A 193 2.84 -3.39 -22.22
CA ALA A 193 2.74 -4.49 -21.26
C ALA A 193 2.44 -3.96 -19.84
N ALA A 194 3.12 -2.89 -19.42
CA ALA A 194 2.83 -2.19 -18.17
C ALA A 194 1.40 -1.64 -18.14
N ALA A 195 0.97 -0.94 -19.20
CA ALA A 195 -0.38 -0.40 -19.30
C ALA A 195 -1.46 -1.51 -19.23
N THR A 196 -1.21 -2.66 -19.87
CA THR A 196 -2.10 -3.82 -19.83
C THR A 196 -2.19 -4.43 -18.43
N ALA A 197 -1.04 -4.65 -17.78
CA ALA A 197 -0.99 -5.18 -16.41
C ALA A 197 -1.67 -4.25 -15.41
N LEU A 198 -1.45 -2.94 -15.53
CA LEU A 198 -2.09 -1.92 -14.70
C LEU A 198 -3.62 -1.96 -14.85
N LEU A 199 -4.12 -1.99 -16.08
CA LEU A 199 -5.56 -2.10 -16.36
C LEU A 199 -6.16 -3.41 -15.83
N GLN A 200 -5.44 -4.53 -15.98
CA GLN A 200 -5.88 -5.82 -15.47
C GLN A 200 -5.98 -5.80 -13.93
N ASN A 201 -4.95 -5.31 -13.24
CA ASN A 201 -4.94 -5.20 -11.78
C ASN A 201 -6.06 -4.27 -11.29
N LEU A 202 -6.27 -3.13 -11.96
CA LEU A 202 -7.34 -2.21 -11.62
C LEU A 202 -8.72 -2.88 -11.75
N LYS A 203 -8.94 -3.66 -12.81
CA LYS A 203 -10.18 -4.43 -13.01
C LYS A 203 -10.35 -5.53 -11.96
N LEU A 204 -9.27 -6.24 -11.59
CA LEU A 204 -9.30 -7.31 -10.59
C LEU A 204 -9.61 -6.78 -9.19
N ASP A 205 -9.13 -5.60 -8.83
CA ASP A 205 -9.33 -5.00 -7.52
C ASP A 205 -10.69 -4.32 -7.40
N TRP A 206 -11.06 -3.49 -8.39
CA TRP A 206 -12.25 -2.65 -8.32
C TRP A 206 -13.49 -3.24 -9.01
N GLY A 207 -13.31 -4.22 -9.90
CA GLY A 207 -14.41 -4.90 -10.61
C GLY A 207 -15.31 -3.96 -11.42
N LYS A 208 -16.62 -4.24 -11.40
CA LYS A 208 -17.65 -3.44 -12.10
C LYS A 208 -17.85 -2.02 -11.54
N GLY A 209 -17.16 -1.66 -10.45
CA GLY A 209 -17.25 -0.33 -9.82
C GLY A 209 -16.50 0.77 -10.56
N LEU A 210 -15.76 0.44 -11.62
CA LEU A 210 -15.17 1.42 -12.54
C LEU A 210 -16.30 2.06 -13.36
N ALA A 211 -16.64 3.32 -13.07
CA ALA A 211 -17.78 4.03 -13.66
C ALA A 211 -17.74 4.10 -15.20
N LYS A 212 -16.54 4.06 -15.79
CA LYS A 212 -16.31 3.91 -17.23
C LYS A 212 -15.15 2.96 -17.45
N THR A 213 -15.16 2.20 -18.55
CA THR A 213 -14.02 1.40 -18.96
C THR A 213 -12.80 2.32 -19.08
N PRO A 214 -11.75 2.09 -18.29
CA PRO A 214 -10.53 2.87 -18.43
C PRO A 214 -10.01 2.74 -19.87
N ALA A 215 -9.70 3.87 -20.50
CA ALA A 215 -9.13 3.87 -21.83
C ALA A 215 -7.61 3.72 -21.70
N ALA A 216 -7.07 2.61 -22.21
CA ALA A 216 -5.63 2.51 -22.43
C ALA A 216 -5.30 3.39 -23.64
N ALA A 217 -4.65 4.53 -23.42
CA ALA A 217 -4.09 5.30 -24.52
C ALA A 217 -2.89 4.50 -25.05
N GLN A 218 -2.93 4.14 -26.32
CA GLN A 218 -1.96 3.28 -27.03
C GLN A 218 -0.53 3.53 -26.52
N ALA A 219 0.03 2.52 -25.83
CA ALA A 219 1.38 2.46 -25.26
C ALA A 219 1.78 3.47 -24.15
N ALA A 220 0.97 4.47 -23.81
CA ALA A 220 1.38 5.57 -22.93
C ALA A 220 0.84 5.53 -21.49
N GLY A 221 -0.18 4.70 -21.20
CA GLY A 221 -0.74 4.58 -19.85
C GLY A 221 -2.25 4.37 -19.81
N LEU A 222 -2.90 4.91 -18.77
CA LEU A 222 -4.28 4.64 -18.40
C LEU A 222 -4.99 5.91 -17.93
N THR A 223 -6.20 6.16 -18.43
CA THR A 223 -7.07 7.22 -17.91
C THR A 223 -8.33 6.64 -17.27
N VAL A 224 -8.63 7.06 -16.03
CA VAL A 224 -9.80 6.62 -15.26
C VAL A 224 -10.72 7.81 -15.01
N ALA A 225 -11.92 7.81 -15.61
CA ALA A 225 -12.92 8.83 -15.34
C ALA A 225 -13.52 8.67 -13.93
N VAL A 226 -13.75 9.78 -13.23
CA VAL A 226 -14.26 9.81 -11.86
C VAL A 226 -15.42 10.79 -11.69
N SER A 227 -16.27 10.51 -10.71
CA SER A 227 -17.48 11.31 -10.41
C SER A 227 -17.25 12.46 -9.45
N ASP A 228 -16.20 12.36 -8.63
CA ASP A 228 -15.93 13.27 -7.51
C ASP A 228 -14.46 13.15 -7.08
N ALA A 229 -14.00 14.17 -6.34
CA ALA A 229 -12.62 14.25 -5.88
C ALA A 229 -12.18 13.08 -4.98
N SER A 230 -13.08 12.55 -4.14
CA SER A 230 -12.74 11.43 -3.26
C SER A 230 -12.50 10.15 -4.06
N THR A 231 -13.34 9.91 -5.07
CA THR A 231 -13.19 8.81 -6.02
C THR A 231 -11.92 8.95 -6.88
N GLY A 232 -11.53 10.17 -7.23
CA GLY A 232 -10.23 10.42 -7.85
C GLY A 232 -9.05 10.08 -6.94
N TRP A 233 -9.05 10.59 -5.71
CA TRP A 233 -7.95 10.37 -4.76
C TRP A 233 -7.75 8.90 -4.41
N ARG A 234 -8.81 8.11 -4.21
CA ARG A 234 -8.65 6.66 -3.97
C ARG A 234 -8.02 5.92 -5.15
N TYR A 235 -8.34 6.28 -6.39
CA TYR A 235 -7.73 5.63 -7.56
C TYR A 235 -6.29 6.10 -7.74
N ALA A 236 -6.03 7.40 -7.57
CA ALA A 236 -4.68 7.95 -7.60
C ALA A 236 -3.77 7.28 -6.56
N HIS A 237 -4.24 7.15 -5.32
CA HIS A 237 -3.49 6.45 -4.27
C HIS A 237 -3.29 4.97 -4.57
N TRP A 238 -4.33 4.26 -5.03
CA TRP A 238 -4.20 2.85 -5.39
C TRP A 238 -3.17 2.64 -6.51
N LEU A 239 -3.12 3.54 -7.50
CA LEU A 239 -2.14 3.51 -8.59
C LEU A 239 -0.72 3.66 -8.03
N VAL A 240 -0.49 4.70 -7.22
CA VAL A 240 0.81 4.93 -6.56
C VAL A 240 1.24 3.73 -5.70
N SER A 241 0.31 3.12 -4.95
CA SER A 241 0.58 1.94 -4.13
C SER A 241 1.05 0.71 -4.92
N HIS A 242 0.74 0.63 -6.22
CA HIS A 242 1.13 -0.51 -7.08
C HIS A 242 2.28 -0.18 -8.03
N ALA A 243 2.90 0.99 -7.89
CA ALA A 243 3.82 1.50 -8.90
C ALA A 243 5.04 0.60 -9.13
N SER A 244 5.67 0.10 -8.05
CA SER A 244 6.84 -0.78 -8.10
C SER A 244 6.58 -2.09 -8.87
N ALA A 245 5.34 -2.58 -8.86
CA ALA A 245 4.98 -3.85 -9.49
C ALA A 245 4.45 -3.69 -10.93
N THR A 246 4.10 -2.48 -11.37
CA THR A 246 3.32 -2.28 -12.60
C THR A 246 4.03 -1.44 -13.67
N GLY A 247 5.19 -0.86 -13.36
CA GLY A 247 5.89 0.03 -14.31
C GLY A 247 5.22 1.39 -14.45
N LEU A 248 4.46 1.83 -13.44
CA LEU A 248 3.86 3.15 -13.37
C LEU A 248 4.94 4.22 -13.15
N GLU A 249 4.94 5.25 -13.97
CA GLU A 249 5.88 6.38 -13.89
C GLU A 249 5.23 7.61 -13.27
N ARG A 250 3.98 7.94 -13.65
CA ARG A 250 3.30 9.15 -13.19
C ARG A 250 1.85 8.91 -12.90
N VAL A 251 1.32 9.68 -11.95
CA VAL A 251 -0.11 9.79 -11.69
C VAL A 251 -0.46 11.26 -11.53
N ARG A 252 -1.41 11.74 -12.31
CA ARG A 252 -1.96 13.09 -12.21
C ARG A 252 -3.44 13.03 -11.84
N PHE A 253 -3.82 13.85 -10.86
CA PHE A 253 -5.21 14.06 -10.48
C PHE A 253 -5.38 15.45 -9.85
N ALA A 254 -6.46 16.15 -10.19
CA ALA A 254 -6.69 17.55 -9.78
C ALA A 254 -5.51 18.45 -10.20
N ASP A 255 -4.94 19.22 -9.26
CA ASP A 255 -3.78 20.09 -9.46
C ASP A 255 -2.44 19.43 -9.12
N LEU A 256 -2.41 18.11 -8.86
CA LEU A 256 -1.22 17.40 -8.39
C LEU A 256 -0.78 16.29 -9.35
N GLU A 257 0.54 16.12 -9.45
CA GLU A 257 1.20 15.01 -10.15
C GLU A 257 2.21 14.34 -9.21
N TRP A 258 2.16 13.02 -9.15
CA TRP A 258 3.18 12.18 -8.54
C TRP A 258 4.06 11.57 -9.63
N HIS A 259 5.37 11.55 -9.39
CA HIS A 259 6.38 10.99 -10.29
C HIS A 259 7.23 9.97 -9.55
N ALA A 260 7.37 8.77 -10.12
CA ALA A 260 7.89 7.60 -9.44
C ALA A 260 9.34 7.72 -8.92
N PRO A 261 10.30 8.28 -9.69
CA PRO A 261 11.66 8.52 -9.21
C PRO A 261 11.75 9.53 -8.06
N ASP A 262 10.91 10.57 -8.07
CA ASP A 262 10.92 11.61 -7.02
C ASP A 262 10.13 11.18 -5.78
N GLY A 263 9.16 10.28 -5.99
CA GLY A 263 8.29 9.70 -5.01
C GLY A 263 7.37 10.69 -4.28
N LYS A 264 7.14 11.88 -4.85
CA LYS A 264 6.41 12.99 -4.21
C LYS A 264 5.33 13.54 -5.13
N TRP A 265 4.26 14.05 -4.50
CA TRP A 265 3.24 14.85 -5.18
C TRP A 265 3.72 16.30 -5.33
N GLN A 266 3.55 16.87 -6.52
CA GLN A 266 3.91 18.25 -6.86
C GLN A 266 2.75 18.93 -7.57
N LYS A 267 2.64 20.25 -7.43
CA LYS A 267 1.64 21.02 -8.17
C LYS A 267 1.98 21.08 -9.66
N VAL A 268 0.99 20.84 -10.50
CA VAL A 268 1.12 20.99 -11.94
C VAL A 268 0.90 22.46 -12.31
N THR A 269 1.91 23.10 -12.89
CA THR A 269 1.89 24.52 -13.27
C THR A 269 1.30 24.81 -14.66
N ALA A 270 0.69 23.81 -15.32
CA ALA A 270 0.20 23.96 -16.70
C ALA A 270 -1.11 24.77 -16.79
N ASP A 271 -1.28 25.53 -17.87
CA ASP A 271 -2.39 26.47 -18.17
C ASP A 271 -3.80 25.85 -18.32
N GLY A 272 -3.98 24.58 -17.93
CA GLY A 272 -5.28 23.93 -17.81
C GLY A 272 -5.48 23.52 -16.37
N GLY A 273 -6.37 24.24 -15.65
CA GLY A 273 -6.59 24.10 -14.20
C GLY A 273 -6.92 22.68 -13.72
N ALA A 274 -7.13 22.53 -12.41
CA ALA A 274 -7.36 21.25 -11.75
C ALA A 274 -8.40 20.38 -12.49
N ASP A 275 -7.98 19.23 -13.01
CA ASP A 275 -8.89 18.27 -13.64
C ASP A 275 -9.30 17.22 -12.62
N GLU A 276 -10.47 17.45 -12.01
CA GLU A 276 -11.06 16.54 -11.03
C GLU A 276 -11.97 15.48 -11.67
N ARG A 277 -12.05 15.42 -13.01
CA ARG A 277 -12.96 14.49 -13.73
C ARG A 277 -12.28 13.19 -14.12
N GLN A 278 -10.95 13.13 -14.05
CA GLN A 278 -10.19 11.94 -14.43
C GLN A 278 -8.85 11.84 -13.71
N VAL A 279 -8.44 10.61 -13.40
CA VAL A 279 -7.09 10.27 -12.96
C VAL A 279 -6.32 9.79 -14.18
N ILE A 280 -5.15 10.38 -14.42
CA ILE A 280 -4.27 10.04 -15.55
C ILE A 280 -3.05 9.33 -15.00
N ALA A 281 -2.81 8.10 -15.44
CA ALA A 281 -1.63 7.32 -15.12
C ALA A 281 -0.78 7.14 -16.37
N GLN A 282 0.54 7.32 -16.25
CA GLN A 282 1.51 7.06 -17.32
C GLN A 282 2.48 5.99 -16.86
N VAL A 283 2.90 5.14 -17.79
CA VAL A 283 3.86 4.06 -17.53
C VAL A 283 5.20 4.38 -18.16
N PHE A 284 6.27 3.83 -17.61
CA PHE A 284 7.61 3.95 -18.20
C PHE A 284 7.60 3.41 -19.63
N SER A 285 8.24 4.12 -20.56
CA SER A 285 8.39 3.74 -21.97
C SER A 285 9.28 2.50 -22.15
#